data_AF-A0A0C9TIX2-F1
#
_entry.id   AF-A0A0C9TIX2-F1
#
_cell.length_a   1.000
_cell.length_b   1.000
_cell.length_c   1.000
_cell.angle_alpha   90.00
_cell.angle_beta   90.00
_cell.angle_gamma   90.00
#
_symmetry.space_group_name_H-M   'P 1'
#
loop_
_entity.id
_entity.type
_entity.pdbx_description
1 polymer ?
#
loop_
_entity_poly.entity_id
_entity_poly.type
_entity_poly.pdbx_seq_one_letter_code
_entity_poly.pdbx_strand_id
1 'polypeptide(L)'
;MLTVVASMFGAQLDAGAELLQANCIRSAPCSSNNVQTFQTAFKKFGAKRYAGLTIGINYMNHSVENILAKVNDVKGYLRCVGVATPVFTAHIWVNIRDSPALCSADFVAANAHAFFDGNVESAQAGDFVFNTVVPSLKKACPGKPIIISESGWPSRGNANRAAKTSVNDEKAALNSLNGVSKRDKTVMVFAFEYDDQTWKFNDNERSFGFFGKFNLNNEVFKSC
;
A
#
# COMPACT_ATOMS: atom_id res chain seq x y z
N MET A 1 13.82 -2.97 5.05
CA MET A 1 12.97 -4.18 5.20
C MET A 1 12.09 -4.32 3.94
N LEU A 2 12.00 -5.51 3.33
CA LEU A 2 11.16 -5.73 2.13
C LEU A 2 9.70 -5.85 2.57
N THR A 3 8.89 -4.79 2.45
CA THR A 3 7.45 -4.86 2.74
C THR A 3 6.78 -5.52 1.54
N VAL A 4 6.52 -6.83 1.63
CA VAL A 4 5.73 -7.56 0.62
C VAL A 4 4.28 -7.55 1.08
N VAL A 5 3.41 -6.80 0.41
CA VAL A 5 1.97 -6.89 0.64
C VAL A 5 1.47 -8.11 -0.15
N ALA A 6 1.34 -9.23 0.56
CA ALA A 6 0.89 -10.49 0.01
C ALA A 6 -0.52 -10.82 0.51
N SER A 7 -1.48 -11.04 -0.39
CA SER A 7 -2.63 -11.90 -0.08
C SER A 7 -2.40 -13.29 -0.70
N MET A 8 -2.94 -14.35 -0.08
CA MET A 8 -2.75 -15.74 -0.50
C MET A 8 -3.90 -16.24 -1.41
N PHE A 9 -3.62 -17.28 -2.20
CA PHE A 9 -4.51 -17.97 -3.18
C PHE A 9 -4.76 -17.22 -4.50
N GLY A 10 -3.96 -17.50 -5.55
CA GLY A 10 -4.12 -16.89 -6.89
C GLY A 10 -3.79 -15.39 -6.96
N ALA A 11 -3.50 -14.77 -5.82
CA ALA A 11 -3.25 -13.35 -5.67
C ALA A 11 -1.87 -12.89 -6.20
N GLN A 12 -1.85 -11.67 -6.70
CA GLN A 12 -0.65 -10.93 -7.07
C GLN A 12 -0.03 -10.27 -5.83
N LEU A 13 1.30 -10.27 -5.75
CA LEU A 13 2.08 -9.65 -4.68
C LEU A 13 2.46 -8.23 -5.09
N ASP A 14 2.30 -7.27 -4.19
CA ASP A 14 3.07 -6.03 -4.29
C ASP A 14 4.40 -6.24 -3.57
N ALA A 15 5.50 -6.21 -4.32
CA ALA A 15 6.83 -6.28 -3.74
C ALA A 15 7.32 -4.86 -3.46
N GLY A 16 7.36 -4.47 -2.18
CA GLY A 16 7.97 -3.21 -1.76
C GLY A 16 9.41 -3.40 -1.32
N ALA A 17 10.30 -2.57 -1.82
CA ALA A 17 11.68 -2.54 -1.38
C ALA A 17 12.11 -1.10 -1.04
N GLU A 18 12.98 -0.97 -0.03
CA GLU A 18 13.73 0.26 0.25
C GLU A 18 14.71 0.50 -0.91
N LEU A 19 14.19 0.98 -2.04
CA LEU A 19 14.90 1.13 -3.31
C LEU A 19 15.46 2.53 -3.52
N LEU A 20 15.41 3.40 -2.52
CA LEU A 20 15.96 4.75 -2.64
C LEU A 20 17.49 4.78 -2.77
N GLN A 21 18.18 3.72 -2.35
CA GLN A 21 19.62 3.52 -2.59
C GLN A 21 19.89 2.78 -3.90
N ALA A 22 18.87 2.44 -4.70
CA ALA A 22 19.06 1.72 -5.94
C ALA A 22 19.71 2.63 -6.99
N ASN A 23 20.96 2.32 -7.37
CA ASN A 23 21.59 2.93 -8.54
C ASN A 23 21.36 2.03 -9.75
N CYS A 24 20.20 2.20 -10.38
CA CYS A 24 19.91 1.54 -11.65
C CYS A 24 20.26 2.50 -12.80
N ILE A 25 21.06 2.02 -13.76
CA ILE A 25 21.28 2.72 -15.02
C ILE A 25 20.44 1.99 -16.07
N ARG A 26 19.70 2.74 -16.88
CA ARG A 26 18.71 2.21 -17.85
C ARG A 26 19.26 1.12 -18.79
N SER A 27 20.57 1.11 -19.05
CA SER A 27 21.27 0.19 -19.96
C SER A 27 22.40 -0.60 -19.31
N ALA A 28 22.49 -0.63 -17.98
CA ALA A 28 23.50 -1.40 -17.25
C ALA A 28 22.86 -2.19 -16.10
N PRO A 29 23.54 -3.21 -15.56
CA PRO A 29 23.04 -3.95 -14.39
C PRO A 29 22.72 -2.99 -13.25
N CYS A 30 21.51 -3.07 -12.69
CA CYS A 30 21.19 -2.30 -11.50
C CYS A 30 22.01 -2.83 -10.32
N SER A 31 22.82 -1.98 -9.70
CA SER A 31 23.67 -2.37 -8.56
C SER A 31 22.88 -2.50 -7.24
N SER A 32 21.55 -2.32 -7.29
CA SER A 32 20.69 -2.54 -6.14
C SER A 32 20.48 -4.02 -5.88
N ASN A 33 20.95 -4.48 -4.71
CA ASN A 33 20.66 -5.83 -4.22
C ASN A 33 19.16 -6.13 -4.23
N ASN A 34 18.31 -5.16 -3.88
CA ASN A 34 16.86 -5.32 -3.85
C ASN A 34 16.26 -5.56 -5.25
N VAL A 35 16.71 -4.83 -6.28
CA VAL A 35 16.25 -5.06 -7.66
C VAL A 35 16.72 -6.42 -8.17
N GLN A 36 17.94 -6.83 -7.84
CA GLN A 36 18.47 -8.15 -8.21
C GLN A 36 17.71 -9.29 -7.51
N THR A 37 17.36 -9.12 -6.23
CA THR A 37 16.50 -10.03 -5.49
C THR A 37 15.13 -10.13 -6.14
N PHE A 38 14.52 -9.01 -6.50
CA PHE A 38 13.25 -9.00 -7.24
C PHE A 38 13.37 -9.76 -8.57
N GLN A 39 14.41 -9.53 -9.37
CA GLN A 39 14.62 -10.24 -10.63
C GLN A 39 14.80 -11.75 -10.44
N THR A 40 15.53 -12.15 -9.39
CA THR A 40 15.72 -13.57 -9.05
C THR A 40 14.39 -14.21 -8.68
N ALA A 41 13.59 -13.54 -7.85
CA ALA A 41 12.27 -14.00 -7.47
C ALA A 41 11.30 -14.02 -8.67
N PHE A 42 11.32 -12.99 -9.51
CA PHE A 42 10.56 -12.90 -10.76
C PHE A 42 10.85 -14.07 -11.69
N LYS A 43 12.13 -14.43 -11.89
CA LYS A 43 12.53 -15.59 -12.69
C LYS A 43 12.08 -16.91 -12.07
N LYS A 44 12.13 -17.02 -10.75
CA LYS A 44 11.78 -18.25 -10.02
C LYS A 44 10.28 -18.50 -9.94
N PHE A 45 9.48 -17.47 -9.68
CA PHE A 45 8.05 -17.57 -9.38
C PHE A 45 7.13 -17.08 -10.49
N GLY A 46 7.69 -16.42 -11.51
CA GLY A 46 6.97 -15.96 -12.69
C GLY A 46 6.32 -14.58 -12.52
N ALA A 47 6.16 -13.90 -13.66
CA ALA A 47 5.67 -12.51 -13.73
C ALA A 47 4.28 -12.30 -13.13
N LYS A 48 3.38 -13.28 -13.31
CA LYS A 48 1.98 -13.21 -12.87
C LYS A 48 1.85 -13.12 -11.34
N ARG A 49 2.91 -13.41 -10.60
CA ARG A 49 2.92 -13.35 -9.15
C ARG A 49 3.07 -11.93 -8.61
N TYR A 50 3.41 -10.93 -9.43
CA TYR A 50 3.71 -9.57 -8.96
C TYR A 50 2.76 -8.53 -9.59
N ALA A 51 2.02 -7.81 -8.75
CA ALA A 51 1.15 -6.69 -9.12
C ALA A 51 1.96 -5.43 -9.44
N GLY A 52 3.11 -5.26 -8.78
CA GLY A 52 4.02 -4.15 -9.00
C GLY A 52 5.24 -4.22 -8.10
N LEU A 53 6.15 -3.26 -8.31
CA LEU A 53 7.35 -3.03 -7.52
C LEU A 53 7.28 -1.61 -6.95
N THR A 54 7.17 -1.51 -5.62
CA THR A 54 7.10 -0.22 -4.92
C THR A 54 8.50 0.34 -4.64
N ILE A 55 8.72 1.61 -5.00
CA ILE A 55 9.92 2.41 -4.73
C ILE A 55 9.62 3.39 -3.61
N GLY A 56 10.01 3.02 -2.39
CA GLY A 56 9.79 3.84 -1.22
C GLY A 56 8.32 3.87 -0.75
N ILE A 57 8.15 3.93 0.56
CA ILE A 57 6.85 4.05 1.23
C ILE A 57 6.95 5.20 2.23
N ASN A 58 6.04 6.18 2.15
CA ASN A 58 5.92 7.31 3.09
C ASN A 58 7.23 8.09 3.33
N TYR A 59 8.13 8.17 2.35
CA TYR A 59 9.42 8.84 2.53
C TYR A 59 9.25 10.36 2.54
N MET A 60 9.27 10.94 3.74
CA MET A 60 9.20 12.39 3.97
C MET A 60 10.56 13.10 3.92
N ASN A 61 11.66 12.34 4.01
CA ASN A 61 13.02 12.89 4.06
C ASN A 61 13.69 13.03 2.69
N HIS A 62 12.97 12.76 1.60
CA HIS A 62 13.47 12.82 0.23
C HIS A 62 12.57 13.74 -0.60
N SER A 63 13.14 14.47 -1.56
CA SER A 63 12.34 15.24 -2.51
C SER A 63 11.52 14.31 -3.39
N VAL A 64 10.33 14.77 -3.80
CA VAL A 64 9.47 14.06 -4.75
C VAL A 64 10.21 13.77 -6.07
N GLU A 65 11.02 14.73 -6.52
CA GLU A 65 11.87 14.57 -7.71
C GLU A 65 12.83 13.37 -7.58
N ASN A 66 13.52 13.23 -6.44
CA ASN A 66 14.44 12.12 -6.20
C ASN A 66 13.72 10.76 -6.19
N ILE A 67 12.52 10.70 -5.60
CA ILE A 67 11.70 9.47 -5.58
C ILE A 67 11.31 9.08 -7.01
N LEU A 68 10.84 10.04 -7.81
CA LEU A 68 10.41 9.80 -9.19
C LEU A 68 11.57 9.47 -10.12
N ALA A 69 12.74 10.07 -9.91
CA ALA A 69 13.96 9.68 -10.61
C ALA A 69 14.26 8.18 -10.39
N LYS A 70 14.18 7.70 -9.14
CA LYS A 70 14.37 6.29 -8.82
C LYS A 70 13.29 5.38 -9.39
N VAL A 71 12.02 5.80 -9.38
CA VAL A 71 10.94 5.10 -10.08
C VAL A 71 11.28 4.93 -11.56
N ASN A 72 11.71 6.00 -12.23
CA ASN A 72 12.05 5.98 -13.65
C ASN A 72 13.29 5.14 -13.96
N ASP A 73 14.33 5.20 -13.12
CA ASP A 73 15.54 4.39 -13.26
C ASP A 73 15.24 2.90 -13.16
N VAL A 74 14.51 2.49 -12.12
CA VAL A 74 14.14 1.08 -11.92
C VAL A 74 13.20 0.61 -13.03
N LYS A 75 12.20 1.41 -13.38
CA LYS A 75 11.29 1.12 -14.50
C LYS A 75 12.05 0.95 -15.80
N GLY A 76 12.95 1.88 -16.14
CA GLY A 76 13.77 1.85 -17.34
C GLY A 76 14.62 0.59 -17.42
N TYR A 77 15.29 0.24 -16.32
CA TYR A 77 16.06 -0.99 -16.21
C TYR A 77 15.19 -2.25 -16.39
N LEU A 78 14.05 -2.35 -15.70
CA LEU A 78 13.13 -3.48 -15.83
C LEU A 78 12.65 -3.65 -17.28
N ARG A 79 12.35 -2.55 -17.98
CA ARG A 79 11.97 -2.62 -19.41
C ARG A 79 13.13 -3.08 -20.29
N CYS A 80 14.37 -2.65 -20.02
CA CYS A 80 15.57 -3.09 -20.76
C CYS A 80 15.79 -4.61 -20.68
N VAL A 81 15.43 -5.23 -19.55
CA VAL A 81 15.60 -6.66 -19.30
C VAL A 81 14.33 -7.48 -19.53
N GLY A 82 13.34 -6.92 -20.24
CA GLY A 82 12.11 -7.62 -20.64
C GLY A 82 11.08 -7.83 -19.53
N VAL A 83 11.20 -7.13 -18.40
CA VAL A 83 10.26 -7.19 -17.28
C VAL A 83 9.24 -6.05 -17.39
N ALA A 84 7.97 -6.42 -17.55
CA ALA A 84 6.85 -5.49 -17.71
C ALA A 84 6.13 -5.11 -16.40
N THR A 85 6.58 -5.63 -15.25
CA THR A 85 5.97 -5.33 -13.94
C THR A 85 5.86 -3.81 -13.71
N PRO A 86 4.70 -3.31 -13.24
CA PRO A 86 4.53 -1.90 -12.89
C PRO A 86 5.51 -1.45 -11.82
N VAL A 87 5.96 -0.20 -11.91
CA VAL A 87 6.83 0.43 -10.89
C VAL A 87 6.17 1.71 -10.40
N PHE A 88 6.07 1.84 -9.09
CA PHE A 88 5.33 2.93 -8.46
C PHE A 88 5.91 3.29 -7.10
N THR A 89 5.31 4.26 -6.41
CA THR A 89 5.67 4.66 -5.05
C THR A 89 4.40 4.81 -4.21
N ALA A 90 4.49 4.52 -2.91
CA ALA A 90 3.36 4.59 -2.00
C ALA A 90 3.55 5.71 -0.96
N HIS A 91 2.52 6.51 -0.73
CA HIS A 91 2.57 7.61 0.23
C HIS A 91 1.23 7.80 0.94
N ILE A 92 1.25 8.50 2.08
CA ILE A 92 0.03 8.97 2.75
C ILE A 92 -0.80 9.75 1.74
N TRP A 93 -2.09 9.45 1.64
CA TRP A 93 -2.97 9.99 0.60
C TRP A 93 -2.97 11.53 0.52
N VAL A 94 -2.83 12.24 1.65
CA VAL A 94 -2.76 13.70 1.68
C VAL A 94 -1.50 14.22 0.98
N ASN A 95 -0.37 13.53 1.11
CA ASN A 95 0.87 13.91 0.43
C ASN A 95 0.75 13.76 -1.09
N ILE A 96 0.02 12.74 -1.55
CA ILE A 96 -0.25 12.56 -2.98
C ILE A 96 -1.21 13.63 -3.49
N ARG A 97 -2.29 13.89 -2.72
CA ARG A 97 -3.25 14.97 -3.03
C ARG A 97 -2.56 16.32 -3.18
N ASP A 98 -1.62 16.61 -2.27
CA ASP A 98 -0.93 17.91 -2.19
C ASP A 98 0.32 17.96 -3.07
N SER A 99 0.76 16.84 -3.64
CA SER A 99 1.89 16.76 -4.56
C SER A 99 1.58 15.89 -5.79
N PRO A 100 0.86 16.45 -6.79
CA PRO A 100 0.48 15.74 -8.01
C PRO A 100 1.65 15.19 -8.85
N ALA A 101 2.88 15.65 -8.62
CA ALA A 101 4.06 15.06 -9.25
C ALA A 101 4.18 13.55 -8.96
N LEU A 102 3.75 13.10 -7.76
CA LEU A 102 3.71 11.69 -7.36
C LEU A 102 2.79 10.82 -8.25
N CYS A 103 1.87 11.43 -9.01
CA CYS A 103 0.99 10.71 -9.94
C CYS A 103 1.73 10.16 -11.19
N SER A 104 3.01 10.50 -11.39
CA SER A 104 3.78 10.16 -12.60
C SER A 104 4.16 8.67 -12.70
N ALA A 105 4.06 7.93 -11.61
CA ALA A 105 4.23 6.47 -11.56
C ALA A 105 3.19 5.71 -12.43
N ASP A 106 3.35 4.38 -12.54
CA ASP A 106 2.41 3.53 -13.30
C ASP A 106 0.97 3.58 -12.75
N PHE A 107 0.83 3.73 -11.43
CA PHE A 107 -0.45 4.00 -10.76
C PHE A 107 -0.21 4.75 -9.44
N VAL A 108 -1.30 5.22 -8.83
CA VAL A 108 -1.31 5.87 -7.52
C VAL A 108 -1.49 4.81 -6.43
N ALA A 109 -0.53 4.70 -5.52
CA ALA A 109 -0.64 3.87 -4.32
C ALA A 109 -0.70 4.75 -3.08
N ALA A 110 -1.83 4.71 -2.38
CA ALA A 110 -2.09 5.58 -1.25
C ALA A 110 -2.26 4.79 0.05
N ASN A 111 -1.52 5.18 1.08
CA ASN A 111 -1.76 4.72 2.45
C ASN A 111 -2.82 5.63 3.06
N ALA A 112 -3.93 5.05 3.50
CA ALA A 112 -5.12 5.78 3.90
C ALA A 112 -5.82 5.10 5.09
N HIS A 113 -5.40 5.45 6.30
CA HIS A 113 -6.01 4.94 7.53
C HIS A 113 -6.87 6.04 8.16
N ALA A 114 -8.19 5.84 8.16
CA ALA A 114 -9.14 6.77 8.79
C ALA A 114 -8.83 7.03 10.28
N PHE A 115 -8.22 6.03 10.95
CA PHE A 115 -7.79 6.12 12.34
C PHE A 115 -6.92 7.37 12.63
N PHE A 116 -5.96 7.70 11.76
CA PHE A 116 -5.06 8.84 11.99
C PHE A 116 -5.71 10.20 11.75
N ASP A 117 -6.81 10.24 11.02
CA ASP A 117 -7.61 11.46 10.81
C ASP A 117 -8.47 11.77 12.05
N GLY A 118 -8.91 10.73 12.77
CA GLY A 118 -9.61 10.82 14.06
C GLY A 118 -11.07 11.34 13.99
N ASN A 119 -11.57 11.64 12.79
CA ASN A 119 -12.86 12.28 12.60
C ASN A 119 -14.03 11.30 12.41
N VAL A 120 -13.75 10.00 12.33
CA VAL A 120 -14.75 8.96 12.05
C VAL A 120 -14.57 7.76 12.98
N GLU A 121 -15.63 6.98 13.14
CA GLU A 121 -15.58 5.69 13.84
C GLU A 121 -15.10 4.57 12.92
N SER A 122 -14.70 3.44 13.53
CA SER A 122 -14.14 2.28 12.82
C SER A 122 -15.04 1.75 11.70
N ALA A 123 -16.35 1.65 11.95
CA ALA A 123 -17.34 1.22 10.96
C ALA A 123 -17.42 2.12 9.71
N GLN A 124 -16.88 3.33 9.77
CA GLN A 124 -16.90 4.31 8.68
C GLN A 124 -15.56 4.35 7.90
N ALA A 125 -14.60 3.46 8.21
CA ALA A 125 -13.30 3.46 7.55
C ALA A 125 -13.38 3.31 6.02
N GLY A 126 -14.26 2.44 5.52
CA GLY A 126 -14.52 2.28 4.08
C GLY A 126 -15.19 3.50 3.46
N ASP A 127 -16.11 4.16 4.18
CA ASP A 127 -16.73 5.41 3.72
C ASP A 127 -15.72 6.55 3.63
N PHE A 128 -14.80 6.66 4.58
CA PHE A 128 -13.69 7.61 4.50
C PHE A 128 -12.85 7.37 3.24
N VAL A 129 -12.45 6.12 2.98
CA VAL A 129 -11.67 5.78 1.78
C VAL A 129 -12.46 6.11 0.51
N PHE A 130 -13.70 5.67 0.41
CA PHE A 130 -14.49 5.79 -0.83
C PHE A 130 -15.00 7.22 -1.09
N ASN A 131 -15.49 7.91 -0.07
CA ASN A 131 -16.14 9.21 -0.24
C ASN A 131 -15.15 10.38 -0.14
N THR A 132 -14.01 10.21 0.54
CA THR A 132 -13.03 11.29 0.76
C THR A 132 -11.74 11.04 0.00
N VAL A 133 -11.08 9.90 0.23
CA VAL A 133 -9.73 9.65 -0.27
C VAL A 133 -9.74 9.46 -1.78
N VAL A 134 -10.55 8.52 -2.28
CA VAL A 134 -10.60 8.18 -3.72
C VAL A 134 -10.96 9.40 -4.58
N PRO A 135 -12.00 10.21 -4.29
CA PRO A 135 -12.30 11.39 -5.10
C PRO A 135 -11.19 12.45 -5.05
N SER A 136 -10.55 12.63 -3.89
CA SER A 136 -9.42 13.56 -3.74
C SER A 136 -8.24 13.14 -4.63
N LEU A 137 -7.92 11.83 -4.65
CA LEU A 137 -6.87 11.29 -5.50
C LEU A 137 -7.24 11.31 -6.98
N LYS A 138 -8.50 11.01 -7.35
CA LYS A 138 -8.98 11.13 -8.74
C LYS A 138 -8.85 12.56 -9.25
N LYS A 139 -9.08 13.56 -8.39
CA LYS A 139 -8.91 14.99 -8.71
C LYS A 139 -7.43 15.37 -8.85
N ALA A 140 -6.57 14.92 -7.94
CA ALA A 140 -5.14 15.24 -7.98
C ALA A 140 -4.38 14.49 -9.10
N CYS A 141 -4.79 13.25 -9.40
CA CYS A 141 -4.16 12.34 -10.36
C CYS A 141 -5.17 11.90 -11.45
N PRO A 142 -5.66 12.80 -12.30
CA PRO A 142 -6.70 12.48 -13.27
C PRO A 142 -6.26 11.36 -14.23
N GLY A 143 -7.13 10.37 -14.43
CA GLY A 143 -6.90 9.25 -15.34
C GLY A 143 -5.93 8.17 -14.85
N LYS A 144 -5.34 8.32 -13.66
CA LYS A 144 -4.46 7.30 -13.07
C LYS A 144 -5.26 6.25 -12.30
N PRO A 145 -4.95 4.95 -12.45
CA PRO A 145 -5.47 3.92 -11.56
C PRO A 145 -5.07 4.22 -10.11
N ILE A 146 -5.98 3.96 -9.17
CA ILE A 146 -5.77 4.20 -7.74
C ILE A 146 -5.86 2.88 -6.99
N ILE A 147 -4.87 2.64 -6.16
CA ILE A 147 -4.79 1.53 -5.22
C ILE A 147 -4.63 2.14 -3.83
N ILE A 148 -5.41 1.65 -2.87
CA ILE A 148 -5.16 1.92 -1.46
C ILE A 148 -4.21 0.84 -0.97
N SER A 149 -2.91 1.16 -0.93
CA SER A 149 -1.82 0.22 -0.63
C SER A 149 -1.78 -0.20 0.82
N GLU A 150 -2.28 0.65 1.73
CA GLU A 150 -2.42 0.31 3.14
C GLU A 150 -3.66 1.00 3.70
N SER A 151 -4.53 0.22 4.35
CA SER A 151 -5.60 0.74 5.20
C SER A 151 -5.97 -0.29 6.26
N GLY A 152 -6.29 0.17 7.45
CA GLY A 152 -6.57 -0.70 8.59
C GLY A 152 -6.87 0.10 9.83
N TRP A 153 -6.97 -0.60 10.97
CA TRP A 153 -7.37 0.01 12.23
C TRP A 153 -6.74 -0.73 13.41
N PRO A 154 -6.12 -0.04 14.38
CA PRO A 154 -5.41 -0.71 15.46
C PRO A 154 -6.38 -1.28 16.50
N SER A 155 -6.13 -2.51 16.94
CA SER A 155 -6.96 -3.20 17.93
C SER A 155 -6.67 -2.81 19.38
N ARG A 156 -5.57 -2.10 19.61
CA ARG A 156 -5.08 -1.62 20.92
C ARG A 156 -4.42 -0.24 20.76
N GLY A 157 -4.00 0.35 21.87
CA GLY A 157 -3.40 1.67 21.94
C GLY A 157 -4.37 2.75 22.39
N ASN A 158 -3.99 4.01 22.14
CA ASN A 158 -4.80 5.15 22.53
C ASN A 158 -5.82 5.48 21.43
N ALA A 159 -7.00 5.95 21.83
CA ALA A 159 -7.96 6.51 20.90
C ALA A 159 -7.41 7.81 20.27
N ASN A 160 -7.77 8.06 19.01
CA ASN A 160 -7.57 9.35 18.36
C ASN A 160 -8.94 10.01 18.11
N ARG A 161 -9.37 10.87 19.03
CA ARG A 161 -10.69 11.53 18.97
C ARG A 161 -11.82 10.50 18.87
N ALA A 162 -12.58 10.48 17.75
CA ALA A 162 -13.66 9.52 17.53
C ALA A 162 -13.14 8.10 17.22
N ALA A 163 -11.88 7.98 16.79
CA ALA A 163 -11.28 6.71 16.42
C ALA A 163 -10.81 5.93 17.67
N LYS A 164 -11.71 5.10 18.20
CA LYS A 164 -11.43 4.19 19.34
C LYS A 164 -10.69 2.94 18.89
N THR A 165 -9.98 2.29 19.80
CA THR A 165 -9.21 1.07 19.52
C THR A 165 -9.73 -0.11 20.32
N SER A 166 -10.15 -1.16 19.63
CA SER A 166 -10.50 -2.46 20.19
C SER A 166 -10.47 -3.52 19.08
N VAL A 167 -10.48 -4.80 19.45
CA VAL A 167 -10.63 -5.91 18.49
C VAL A 167 -11.94 -5.78 17.69
N ASN A 168 -13.01 -5.29 18.31
CA ASN A 168 -14.28 -5.05 17.62
C ASN A 168 -14.20 -3.88 16.64
N ASP A 169 -13.45 -2.83 16.98
CA ASP A 169 -13.20 -1.70 16.09
C ASP A 169 -12.36 -2.11 14.88
N GLU A 170 -11.30 -2.91 15.08
CA GLU A 170 -10.52 -3.47 13.97
C GLU A 170 -11.40 -4.30 13.04
N LYS A 171 -12.25 -5.18 13.59
CA LYS A 171 -13.21 -5.97 12.79
C LYS A 171 -14.20 -5.08 12.03
N ALA A 172 -14.74 -4.04 12.66
CA ALA A 172 -15.68 -3.13 12.02
C ALA A 172 -15.02 -2.36 10.87
N ALA A 173 -13.79 -1.88 11.05
CA ALA A 173 -13.03 -1.20 10.03
C ALA A 173 -12.68 -2.12 8.86
N LEU A 174 -12.19 -3.34 9.10
CA LEU A 174 -11.87 -4.30 8.03
C LEU A 174 -13.11 -4.67 7.20
N ASN A 175 -14.26 -4.88 7.85
CA ASN A 175 -15.53 -5.11 7.13
C ASN A 175 -15.95 -3.91 6.29
N SER A 176 -15.82 -2.69 6.84
CA SER A 176 -16.12 -1.45 6.13
C SER A 176 -15.20 -1.28 4.91
N LEU A 177 -13.90 -1.51 5.07
CA LEU A 177 -12.89 -1.44 3.99
C LEU A 177 -13.13 -2.48 2.90
N ASN A 178 -13.48 -3.72 3.26
CA ASN A 178 -13.87 -4.76 2.30
C ASN A 178 -15.12 -4.35 1.48
N GLY A 179 -15.95 -3.46 2.01
CA GLY A 179 -17.09 -2.86 1.31
C GLY A 179 -16.71 -1.90 0.16
N VAL A 180 -15.51 -1.32 0.17
CA VAL A 180 -15.07 -0.33 -0.82
C VAL A 180 -15.04 -0.93 -2.23
N SER A 181 -14.40 -2.08 -2.40
CA SER A 181 -14.31 -2.77 -3.70
C SER A 181 -15.66 -3.32 -4.18
N LYS A 182 -16.67 -3.42 -3.30
CA LYS A 182 -18.06 -3.73 -3.70
C LYS A 182 -18.73 -2.55 -4.38
N ARG A 183 -18.42 -1.34 -3.93
CA ARG A 183 -18.98 -0.08 -4.45
C ARG A 183 -18.32 0.35 -5.76
N ASP A 184 -17.01 0.15 -5.89
CA ASP A 184 -16.25 0.40 -7.11
C ASP A 184 -15.18 -0.68 -7.28
N LYS A 185 -15.40 -1.60 -8.23
CA LYS A 185 -14.49 -2.72 -8.52
C LYS A 185 -13.13 -2.26 -9.06
N THR A 186 -12.98 -0.99 -9.43
CA THR A 186 -11.72 -0.41 -9.88
C THR A 186 -10.82 0.03 -8.73
N VAL A 187 -11.37 0.12 -7.51
CA VAL A 187 -10.62 0.49 -6.30
C VAL A 187 -10.25 -0.77 -5.53
N MET A 188 -8.95 -1.03 -5.43
CA MET A 188 -8.41 -2.10 -4.60
C MET A 188 -7.92 -1.53 -3.27
N VAL A 189 -8.22 -2.23 -2.19
CA VAL A 189 -7.79 -1.88 -0.83
C VAL A 189 -7.00 -3.04 -0.24
N PHE A 190 -5.76 -2.77 0.15
CA PHE A 190 -4.91 -3.71 0.84
C PHE A 190 -5.03 -3.49 2.36
N ALA A 191 -5.52 -4.53 3.05
CA ALA A 191 -5.64 -4.50 4.49
C ALA A 191 -4.27 -4.50 5.15
N PHE A 192 -4.04 -3.54 6.04
CA PHE A 192 -2.84 -3.40 6.84
C PHE A 192 -3.17 -3.75 8.29
N GLU A 193 -2.56 -4.77 8.90
CA GLU A 193 -1.58 -5.71 8.34
C GLU A 193 -1.82 -7.14 8.84
N TYR A 194 -1.03 -8.10 8.39
CA TYR A 194 -1.28 -9.51 8.69
C TYR A 194 -1.01 -9.83 10.17
N ASP A 195 0.20 -9.60 10.67
CA ASP A 195 0.58 -9.87 12.06
C ASP A 195 0.79 -8.59 12.87
N ASP A 196 0.55 -8.65 14.18
CA ASP A 196 0.91 -7.56 15.09
C ASP A 196 2.45 -7.42 15.11
N GLN A 197 2.97 -6.24 14.79
CA GLN A 197 4.42 -5.99 14.67
C GLN A 197 5.02 -5.56 16.01
N THR A 198 5.29 -6.52 16.90
CA THR A 198 5.73 -6.29 18.28
C THR A 198 7.03 -5.49 18.45
N TRP A 199 7.82 -5.37 17.38
CA TRP A 199 9.04 -4.55 17.35
C TRP A 199 8.76 -3.03 17.20
N LYS A 200 7.54 -2.63 16.82
CA LYS A 200 7.15 -1.22 16.72
C LYS A 200 6.91 -0.62 18.10
N PHE A 201 7.42 0.60 18.33
CA PHE A 201 7.48 1.19 19.67
C PHE A 201 6.12 1.57 20.26
N ASN A 202 5.19 2.11 19.49
CA ASN A 202 3.91 2.55 20.03
C ASN A 202 2.83 1.46 19.90
N ASP A 203 1.84 1.48 20.79
CA ASP A 203 0.86 0.39 20.89
C ASP A 203 -0.16 0.41 19.74
N ASN A 204 -0.48 1.58 19.19
CA ASN A 204 -1.33 1.70 18.01
C ASN A 204 -0.67 1.03 16.79
N GLU A 205 0.56 1.43 16.45
CA GLU A 205 1.32 0.96 15.28
C GLU A 205 1.62 -0.54 15.33
N ARG A 206 1.87 -1.13 16.51
CA ARG A 206 2.13 -2.58 16.62
C ARG A 206 0.86 -3.44 16.54
N SER A 207 -0.33 -2.83 16.56
CA SER A 207 -1.59 -3.53 16.81
C SER A 207 -2.56 -3.54 15.63
N PHE A 208 -2.07 -3.37 14.39
CA PHE A 208 -2.85 -3.46 13.15
C PHE A 208 -3.02 -4.91 12.63
N GLY A 209 -2.42 -5.90 13.29
CA GLY A 209 -2.32 -7.27 12.81
C GLY A 209 -3.61 -8.07 12.97
N PHE A 210 -4.33 -8.37 11.90
CA PHE A 210 -5.62 -9.07 12.02
C PHE A 210 -5.52 -10.60 12.16
N PHE A 211 -4.35 -11.18 11.90
CA PHE A 211 -4.15 -12.63 11.98
C PHE A 211 -4.28 -13.13 13.42
N GLY A 212 -4.94 -14.28 13.57
CA GLY A 212 -5.25 -14.86 14.89
C GLY A 212 -6.39 -14.18 15.64
N LYS A 213 -6.88 -13.00 15.20
CA LYS A 213 -8.01 -12.29 15.82
C LYS A 213 -9.35 -12.67 15.20
N PHE A 214 -9.39 -12.99 13.91
CA PHE A 214 -10.63 -13.25 13.16
C PHE A 214 -10.52 -14.45 12.20
N ASN A 215 -11.66 -15.05 11.88
CA ASN A 215 -11.81 -15.89 10.71
C ASN A 215 -11.86 -15.00 9.44
N LEU A 216 -10.77 -14.99 8.68
CA LEU A 216 -10.60 -14.09 7.54
C LEU A 216 -11.71 -14.22 6.48
N ASN A 217 -12.15 -15.45 6.17
CA ASN A 217 -13.10 -15.69 5.09
C ASN A 217 -14.57 -15.51 5.50
N ASN A 218 -14.86 -15.52 6.80
CA ASN A 218 -16.24 -15.44 7.29
C ASN A 218 -16.54 -14.13 8.01
N GLU A 219 -15.54 -13.48 8.61
CA GLU A 219 -15.76 -12.35 9.52
C GLU A 219 -15.26 -11.00 9.02
N VAL A 220 -14.22 -10.92 8.18
CA VAL A 220 -13.60 -9.64 7.77
C VAL A 220 -13.35 -9.49 6.27
N PHE A 221 -13.08 -10.59 5.55
CA PHE A 221 -12.84 -10.62 4.09
C PHE A 221 -13.79 -11.57 3.38
N LYS A 222 -15.03 -11.69 3.87
CA LYS A 222 -16.05 -12.51 3.23
C LYS A 222 -16.21 -12.12 1.77
N SER A 223 -16.03 -13.10 0.88
CA SER A 223 -16.26 -12.93 -0.56
C SER A 223 -17.71 -12.51 -0.79
N CYS A 224 -17.91 -11.67 -1.79
CA CYS A 224 -19.24 -11.23 -2.21
C CYS A 224 -19.86 -12.27 -3.13
#